data_AF-A0A1F7Y4L8-F1
#
_entry.id   AF-A0A1F7Y4L8-F1
#
_cell.length_a   1.000
_cell.length_b   1.000
_cell.length_c   1.000
_cell.angle_alpha   90.00
_cell.angle_beta   90.00
_cell.angle_gamma   90.00
#
_symmetry.space_group_name_H-M   'P 1'
#
loop_
_entity.id
_entity.type
_entity.pdbx_description
1 polymer ?
#
loop_
_entity_poly.entity_id
_entity_poly.type
_entity_poly.pdbx_seq_one_letter_code
_entity_poly.pdbx_strand_id
1 'polypeptide(L)'
;MKLPTYSLKGIKKDSLNLPKVFEQDLNLNLLAQAVRIYNDRLHPGRGKTKTRGEVSASTRKIYRQKGTGHARHGANSAPIFVGGGIAQGPRGIKRELVLPEKMRRKALQVALSLKAKESTLIVVDGITNAKKTKEISELLKKISVKEEAVNSKTKVTIALSEKNKNITRVVRNLNNVTVLPFKNLNAHTVFLSGVVIVDKDAFAEVSSKPTEFSKKVEKSKVQSKTVLKKKTEMKMKTKKGKVTKK
;
A
#
# COMPACT_ATOMS: atom_id res chain seq x y z
N MET A 1 22.31 -5.54 -0.17
CA MET A 1 21.81 -6.77 0.46
C MET A 1 21.69 -7.85 -0.61
N LYS A 2 22.03 -9.09 -0.28
CA LYS A 2 21.94 -10.24 -1.20
C LYS A 2 20.60 -10.93 -1.01
N LEU A 3 19.85 -11.14 -2.08
CA LEU A 3 18.61 -11.92 -2.06
C LEU A 3 18.87 -13.37 -2.46
N PRO A 4 18.25 -14.34 -1.76
CA PRO A 4 18.29 -15.74 -2.18
C PRO A 4 17.51 -15.89 -3.49
N THR A 5 18.14 -16.53 -4.47
CA THR A 5 17.48 -16.89 -5.72
C THR A 5 17.21 -18.40 -5.73
N TYR A 6 16.04 -18.80 -6.22
CA TYR A 6 15.68 -20.21 -6.38
C TYR A 6 15.25 -20.50 -7.81
N SER A 7 15.49 -21.72 -8.27
CA SER A 7 14.87 -22.24 -9.49
C SER A 7 13.44 -22.73 -9.22
N LEU A 8 12.67 -22.96 -10.29
CA LEU A 8 11.34 -23.59 -10.21
C LEU A 8 11.34 -24.95 -9.47
N LYS A 9 12.48 -25.65 -9.41
CA LYS A 9 12.62 -26.92 -8.68
C LYS A 9 12.90 -26.74 -7.17
N GLY A 10 13.09 -25.50 -6.70
CA GLY A 10 13.43 -25.15 -5.32
C GLY A 10 14.92 -25.28 -4.98
N ILE A 11 15.80 -25.23 -5.99
CA ILE A 11 17.26 -25.28 -5.81
C ILE A 11 17.80 -23.85 -5.70
N LYS A 12 18.66 -23.57 -4.71
CA LYS A 12 19.31 -22.27 -4.54
C LYS A 12 20.24 -21.99 -5.73
N LYS A 13 20.13 -20.81 -6.32
CA LYS A 13 21.00 -20.27 -7.38
C LYS A 13 21.83 -19.11 -6.81
N ASP A 14 22.64 -18.48 -7.67
CA ASP A 14 23.48 -17.34 -7.29
C ASP A 14 22.67 -16.18 -6.70
N SER A 15 23.16 -15.64 -5.60
CA SER A 15 22.51 -14.53 -4.91
C SER A 15 22.44 -13.28 -5.78
N LEU A 16 21.29 -12.61 -5.82
CA LEU A 16 21.11 -11.39 -6.60
C LEU A 16 21.21 -10.15 -5.71
N ASN A 17 21.92 -9.12 -6.17
CA ASN A 17 22.06 -7.88 -5.40
C ASN A 17 20.80 -7.03 -5.47
N LEU A 18 20.27 -6.67 -4.30
CA LEU A 18 19.16 -5.73 -4.17
C LEU A 18 19.63 -4.32 -4.60
N PRO A 19 18.89 -3.60 -5.47
CA PRO A 19 19.23 -2.23 -5.81
C PRO A 19 19.14 -1.31 -4.59
N LYS A 20 20.02 -0.32 -4.51
CA LYS A 20 20.06 0.70 -3.44
C LYS A 20 18.71 1.40 -3.19
N VAL A 21 17.83 1.43 -4.19
CA VAL A 21 16.49 2.01 -4.09
C VAL A 21 15.60 1.30 -3.05
N PHE A 22 15.88 0.02 -2.76
CA PHE A 22 15.17 -0.79 -1.76
C PHE A 22 15.95 -0.93 -0.44
N GLU A 23 17.10 -0.27 -0.33
CA GLU A 23 17.86 -0.13 0.90
C GLU A 23 17.49 1.21 1.54
N GLN A 24 16.36 1.22 2.25
CA GLN A 24 15.88 2.38 2.99
C GLN A 24 15.90 2.09 4.49
N ASP A 25 16.05 3.15 5.28
CA ASP A 25 15.87 3.04 6.73
C ASP A 25 14.43 2.63 7.07
N LEU A 26 14.30 1.83 8.12
CA LEU A 26 13.01 1.31 8.55
C LEU A 26 12.17 2.44 9.16
N ASN A 27 11.19 2.94 8.40
CA ASN A 27 10.20 3.89 8.90
C ASN A 27 8.86 3.19 9.11
N LEU A 28 8.65 2.67 10.32
CA LEU A 28 7.44 1.94 10.70
C LEU A 28 6.19 2.83 10.72
N ASN A 29 6.33 4.12 11.07
CA ASN A 29 5.21 5.06 11.12
C ASN A 29 4.62 5.30 9.72
N LEU A 30 5.47 5.50 8.71
CA LEU A 30 5.05 5.64 7.32
C LEU A 30 4.34 4.38 6.83
N LEU A 31 4.88 3.20 7.18
CA LEU A 31 4.32 1.92 6.80
C LEU A 31 2.94 1.69 7.43
N ALA A 32 2.81 1.94 8.74
CA ALA A 32 1.56 1.85 9.48
C ALA A 32 0.50 2.81 8.91
N GLN A 33 0.89 4.04 8.57
CA GLN A 33 -0.01 5.01 7.93
C GLN A 33 -0.51 4.50 6.56
N ALA A 34 0.38 3.96 5.73
CA ALA A 34 0.02 3.41 4.43
C ALA A 34 -0.94 2.21 4.54
N VAL A 35 -0.69 1.31 5.50
CA VAL A 35 -1.56 0.15 5.79
C VAL A 35 -2.94 0.60 6.27
N ARG A 36 -3.00 1.55 7.21
CA ARG A 36 -4.25 2.11 7.72
C ARG A 36 -5.10 2.73 6.60
N ILE A 37 -4.48 3.54 5.74
CA ILE A 37 -5.17 4.20 4.62
C ILE A 37 -5.70 3.16 3.62
N TYR A 38 -4.93 2.10 3.35
CA TYR A 38 -5.39 1.02 2.48
C TYR A 38 -6.63 0.32 3.04
N ASN A 39 -6.62 -0.03 4.33
CA ASN A 39 -7.74 -0.68 5.01
C ASN A 39 -8.99 0.21 5.08
N ASP A 40 -8.82 1.50 5.37
CA ASP A 40 -9.93 2.46 5.40
C ASP A 40 -10.61 2.59 4.02
N ARG A 41 -9.82 2.58 2.94
CA ARG A 41 -10.35 2.60 1.56
C ARG A 41 -11.08 1.33 1.16
N LEU A 42 -10.73 0.18 1.75
CA LEU A 42 -11.43 -1.08 1.52
C LEU A 42 -12.82 -1.09 2.17
N HIS A 43 -13.02 -0.28 3.22
CA HIS A 43 -14.29 -0.19 3.91
C HIS A 43 -15.39 0.43 3.02
N PRO A 44 -16.52 -0.26 2.79
CA PRO A 44 -17.54 0.19 1.85
C PRO A 44 -18.46 1.30 2.40
N GLY A 45 -18.48 1.54 3.71
CA GLY A 45 -19.22 2.66 4.32
C GLY A 45 -20.75 2.62 4.10
N ARG A 46 -21.36 1.44 4.02
CA ARG A 46 -22.79 1.26 3.65
C ARG A 46 -23.80 1.37 4.80
N GLY A 47 -23.42 1.90 5.95
CA GLY A 47 -24.35 2.04 7.08
C GLY A 47 -25.42 3.10 6.77
N LYS A 48 -26.70 2.77 6.89
CA LYS A 48 -27.78 3.77 6.81
C LYS A 48 -28.89 3.42 7.79
N THR A 49 -29.31 4.40 8.56
CA THR A 49 -30.55 4.36 9.34
C THR A 49 -31.53 5.40 8.84
N LYS A 50 -32.83 5.11 8.95
CA LYS A 50 -33.88 6.08 8.63
C LYS A 50 -33.93 7.16 9.71
N THR A 51 -33.74 8.40 9.30
CA THR A 51 -33.98 9.57 10.14
C THR A 51 -35.48 9.82 10.32
N ARG A 52 -35.86 10.72 11.24
CA ARG A 52 -37.28 11.08 11.50
C ARG A 52 -38.07 11.42 10.22
N GLY A 53 -37.42 11.97 9.21
CA GLY A 53 -38.06 12.36 7.93
C GLY A 53 -38.12 11.24 6.90
N GLU A 54 -37.34 10.16 7.07
CA GLU A 54 -37.32 9.01 6.16
C GLU A 54 -38.18 7.84 6.66
N VAL A 55 -38.63 7.89 7.93
CA VAL A 55 -39.56 6.91 8.49
C VAL A 55 -40.96 7.17 7.96
N SER A 56 -41.60 6.10 7.47
CA SER A 56 -43.00 6.12 7.03
C SER A 56 -43.92 6.16 8.25
N ALA A 57 -44.17 7.35 8.76
CA ALA A 57 -45.09 7.61 9.87
C ALA A 57 -45.84 8.93 9.66
N SER A 58 -46.97 9.09 10.34
CA SER A 58 -47.77 10.32 10.25
C SER A 58 -46.99 11.53 10.78
N THR A 59 -46.93 12.59 9.97
CA THR A 59 -46.38 13.90 10.34
C THR A 59 -47.42 14.80 11.02
N ARG A 60 -48.70 14.37 11.04
CA ARG A 60 -49.78 15.08 11.71
C ARG A 60 -49.56 15.08 13.23
N LYS A 61 -49.95 16.20 13.86
CA LYS A 61 -49.92 16.30 15.32
C LYS A 61 -50.83 15.25 15.95
N ILE A 62 -50.29 14.46 16.89
CA ILE A 62 -51.01 13.31 17.51
C ILE A 62 -52.30 13.77 18.19
N TYR A 63 -52.24 14.86 18.95
CA TYR A 63 -53.39 15.46 19.64
C TYR A 63 -53.20 16.97 19.85
N ARG A 64 -54.25 17.65 20.33
CA ARG A 64 -54.27 19.08 20.63
C ARG A 64 -53.14 19.50 21.56
N GLN A 65 -52.65 20.75 21.43
CA GLN A 65 -51.47 21.23 22.16
C GLN A 65 -51.65 21.29 23.69
N LYS A 66 -52.89 21.44 24.18
CA LYS A 66 -53.26 21.51 25.60
C LYS A 66 -54.63 20.84 25.83
N GLY A 67 -54.93 20.47 27.07
CA GLY A 67 -56.23 19.95 27.48
C GLY A 67 -56.42 18.43 27.34
N THR A 68 -55.34 17.66 27.18
CA THR A 68 -55.38 16.18 27.10
C THR A 68 -54.80 15.47 28.33
N GLY A 69 -54.13 16.18 29.24
CA GLY A 69 -53.44 15.59 30.41
C GLY A 69 -52.15 14.80 30.08
N HIS A 70 -51.89 14.52 28.80
CA HIS A 70 -50.69 13.80 28.34
C HIS A 70 -49.50 14.75 28.12
N ALA A 71 -48.29 14.19 28.00
CA ALA A 71 -47.09 14.92 27.59
C ALA A 71 -47.29 15.63 26.23
N ARG A 72 -46.51 16.65 25.88
CA ARG A 72 -46.67 17.34 24.60
C ARG A 72 -45.91 16.63 23.50
N HIS A 73 -46.63 16.16 22.47
CA HIS A 73 -46.02 15.51 21.31
C HIS A 73 -46.37 16.19 19.98
N GLY A 74 -45.42 16.08 19.05
CA GLY A 74 -45.51 16.59 17.69
C GLY A 74 -45.96 15.48 16.75
N ALA A 75 -45.00 14.80 16.13
CA ALA A 75 -45.25 13.70 15.20
C ALA A 75 -44.89 12.33 15.80
N ASN A 76 -45.53 11.26 15.30
CA ASN A 76 -45.23 9.88 15.67
C ASN A 76 -43.84 9.42 15.19
N SER A 77 -43.23 10.10 14.22
CA SER A 77 -41.90 9.78 13.72
C SER A 77 -40.75 10.22 14.64
N ALA A 78 -41.06 10.84 15.79
CA ALA A 78 -40.04 11.31 16.73
C ALA A 78 -39.21 10.13 17.30
N PRO A 79 -37.89 10.30 17.50
CA PRO A 79 -37.01 9.21 17.95
C PRO A 79 -37.34 8.58 19.31
N ILE A 80 -38.07 9.31 20.15
CA ILE A 80 -38.50 8.83 21.47
C ILE A 80 -39.59 7.76 21.39
N PHE A 81 -40.29 7.64 20.26
CA PHE A 81 -41.36 6.66 20.07
C PHE A 81 -40.83 5.36 19.49
N VAL A 82 -41.49 4.25 19.84
CA VAL A 82 -41.25 2.94 19.22
C VAL A 82 -41.61 3.04 17.73
N GLY A 83 -40.69 2.63 16.85
CA GLY A 83 -40.84 2.78 15.40
C GLY A 83 -40.56 4.20 14.86
N GLY A 84 -40.13 5.13 15.72
CA GLY A 84 -39.66 6.45 15.33
C GLY A 84 -38.30 6.42 14.61
N GLY A 85 -37.88 7.55 14.06
CA GLY A 85 -36.59 7.66 13.37
C GLY A 85 -35.39 7.70 14.31
N ILE A 86 -34.21 7.32 13.83
CA ILE A 86 -32.99 7.33 14.63
C ILE A 86 -32.29 8.70 14.46
N ALA A 87 -32.05 9.41 15.57
CA ALA A 87 -31.51 10.78 15.54
C ALA A 87 -30.03 10.83 15.09
N GLN A 88 -29.17 10.02 15.69
CA GLN A 88 -27.73 9.97 15.44
C GLN A 88 -27.27 8.58 14.99
N GLY A 89 -28.05 7.97 14.09
CA GLY A 89 -27.71 6.67 13.53
C GLY A 89 -26.62 6.77 12.45
N PRO A 90 -26.02 5.62 12.06
CA PRO A 90 -24.98 5.59 11.05
C PRO A 90 -25.48 6.19 9.74
N ARG A 91 -24.70 7.15 9.22
CA ARG A 91 -24.80 7.67 7.87
C ARG A 91 -23.60 7.17 7.10
N GLY A 92 -23.85 6.58 5.93
CA GLY A 92 -22.85 5.92 5.12
C GLY A 92 -21.91 6.95 4.51
N ILE A 93 -20.90 7.36 5.27
CA ILE A 93 -19.87 8.29 4.83
C ILE A 93 -18.63 7.46 4.56
N LYS A 94 -18.19 7.46 3.30
CA LYS A 94 -16.88 6.90 2.95
C LYS A 94 -15.81 7.92 3.35
N ARG A 95 -14.91 7.52 4.25
CA ARG A 95 -13.74 8.32 4.58
C ARG A 95 -12.77 8.24 3.41
N GLU A 96 -12.32 9.39 2.92
CA GLU A 96 -11.32 9.47 1.86
C GLU A 96 -9.99 9.92 2.43
N LEU A 97 -9.25 8.98 3.02
CA LEU A 97 -7.88 9.25 3.41
C LEU A 97 -6.96 9.15 2.19
N VAL A 98 -6.16 10.20 1.95
CA VAL A 98 -5.24 10.28 0.82
C VAL A 98 -3.78 10.30 1.28
N LEU A 99 -2.97 9.45 0.66
CA LEU A 99 -1.51 9.42 0.87
C LEU A 99 -0.81 9.97 -0.39
N PRO A 100 0.07 10.99 -0.26
CA PRO A 100 0.84 11.51 -1.37
C PRO A 100 1.64 10.41 -2.10
N GLU A 101 1.82 10.56 -3.41
CA GLU A 101 2.51 9.55 -4.25
C GLU A 101 3.91 9.20 -3.77
N LYS A 102 4.68 10.22 -3.35
CA LYS A 102 6.05 10.00 -2.87
C LYS A 102 6.07 9.14 -1.60
N MET A 103 5.11 9.38 -0.70
CA MET A 103 4.94 8.60 0.53
C MET A 103 4.49 7.17 0.22
N ARG A 104 3.59 6.97 -0.74
CA ARG A 104 3.18 5.63 -1.21
C ARG A 104 4.37 4.82 -1.74
N ARG A 105 5.19 5.43 -2.60
CA ARG A 105 6.40 4.78 -3.16
C ARG A 105 7.42 4.46 -2.08
N LYS A 106 7.67 5.40 -1.17
CA LYS A 106 8.59 5.21 -0.04
C LYS A 106 8.10 4.12 0.91
N ALA A 107 6.80 4.05 1.20
CA ALA A 107 6.22 3.00 2.04
C ALA A 107 6.43 1.60 1.45
N LEU A 108 6.28 1.46 0.12
CA LEU A 108 6.58 0.20 -0.58
C LEU A 108 8.07 -0.16 -0.47
N GLN A 109 8.97 0.81 -0.67
CA GLN A 109 10.42 0.58 -0.54
C GLN A 109 10.78 0.13 0.88
N VAL A 110 10.23 0.77 1.91
CA VAL A 110 10.43 0.38 3.31
C VAL A 110 9.89 -1.03 3.57
N ALA A 111 8.71 -1.38 3.05
CA ALA A 111 8.11 -2.71 3.19
C ALA A 111 9.00 -3.81 2.57
N LEU A 112 9.50 -3.58 1.35
CA LEU A 112 10.42 -4.52 0.69
C LEU A 112 11.78 -4.61 1.40
N SER A 113 12.28 -3.49 1.92
CA SER A 113 13.52 -3.46 2.70
C SER A 113 13.40 -4.28 3.99
N LEU A 114 12.25 -4.17 4.67
CA LEU A 114 11.93 -4.95 5.86
C LEU A 114 11.91 -6.45 5.52
N LYS A 115 11.23 -6.84 4.44
CA LYS A 115 11.19 -8.25 4.00
C LYS A 115 12.56 -8.78 3.57
N ALA A 116 13.39 -7.95 2.94
CA ALA A 116 14.76 -8.30 2.61
C ALA A 116 15.63 -8.51 3.86
N LYS A 117 15.47 -7.68 4.91
CA LYS A 117 16.16 -7.84 6.20
C LYS A 117 15.72 -9.09 6.95
N GLU A 118 14.44 -9.43 6.88
CA GLU A 118 13.88 -10.67 7.44
C GLU A 118 14.19 -11.92 6.61
N SER A 119 14.94 -11.80 5.51
CA SER A 119 15.19 -12.88 4.53
C SER A 119 13.93 -13.49 3.89
N THR A 120 12.77 -12.86 4.02
CA THR A 120 11.48 -13.35 3.49
C THR A 120 11.16 -12.84 2.08
N LEU A 121 12.06 -12.05 1.50
CA LEU A 121 12.00 -11.61 0.10
C LEU A 121 12.84 -12.54 -0.77
N ILE A 122 12.19 -13.29 -1.64
CA ILE A 122 12.79 -14.38 -2.40
C ILE A 122 12.63 -14.10 -3.89
N VAL A 123 13.69 -14.35 -4.66
CA VAL A 123 13.63 -14.26 -6.12
C VAL A 123 13.53 -15.66 -6.72
N VAL A 124 12.57 -15.89 -7.60
CA VAL A 124 12.44 -17.17 -8.31
C VAL A 124 12.67 -16.96 -9.80
N ASP A 125 13.48 -17.85 -10.37
CA ASP A 125 13.81 -17.85 -11.79
C ASP A 125 12.92 -18.84 -12.54
N GLY A 126 12.17 -18.34 -13.52
CA GLY A 126 11.34 -19.14 -14.41
C GLY A 126 10.02 -19.62 -13.80
N ILE A 127 9.44 -18.88 -12.83
CA ILE A 127 8.12 -19.19 -12.25
C ILE A 127 7.01 -19.23 -13.31
N THR A 128 7.27 -18.58 -14.44
CA THR A 128 6.37 -18.42 -15.58
C THR A 128 6.11 -19.71 -16.34
N ASN A 129 7.04 -20.65 -16.26
CA ASN A 129 6.97 -21.94 -16.94
C ASN A 129 6.11 -22.97 -16.20
N ALA A 130 5.63 -22.66 -15.00
CA ALA A 130 4.79 -23.57 -14.22
C ALA A 130 3.44 -23.79 -14.91
N LYS A 131 3.11 -25.06 -15.21
CA LYS A 131 1.85 -25.43 -15.87
C LYS A 131 0.84 -26.02 -14.90
N LYS A 132 1.30 -26.59 -13.79
CA LYS A 132 0.46 -27.30 -12.81
C LYS A 132 0.52 -26.68 -11.43
N THR A 133 -0.61 -26.71 -10.72
CA THR A 133 -0.74 -26.20 -9.34
C THR A 133 0.21 -26.93 -8.39
N LYS A 134 0.44 -28.22 -8.64
CA LYS A 134 1.33 -29.10 -7.88
C LYS A 134 2.78 -28.60 -7.88
N GLU A 135 3.29 -28.14 -9.03
CA GLU A 135 4.66 -27.62 -9.16
C GLU A 135 4.88 -26.41 -8.25
N ILE A 136 3.89 -25.50 -8.19
CA ILE A 136 3.96 -24.31 -7.33
C ILE A 136 3.82 -24.70 -5.85
N SER A 137 2.93 -25.64 -5.52
CA SER A 137 2.78 -26.15 -4.16
C SER A 137 4.07 -26.79 -3.64
N GLU A 138 4.74 -27.58 -4.48
CA GLU A 138 6.03 -28.20 -4.15
C GLU A 138 7.15 -27.16 -4.00
N LEU A 139 7.21 -26.16 -4.89
CA LEU A 139 8.16 -25.05 -4.78
C LEU A 139 7.96 -24.31 -3.45
N LEU A 140 6.71 -23.98 -3.11
CA LEU A 140 6.38 -23.29 -1.87
C LEU A 140 6.81 -24.12 -0.66
N LYS A 141 6.49 -25.42 -0.62
CA LYS A 141 6.93 -26.31 0.46
C LYS A 141 8.45 -26.35 0.61
N LYS A 142 9.20 -26.43 -0.50
CA LYS A 142 10.67 -26.46 -0.46
C LYS A 142 11.28 -25.14 0.01
N ILE A 143 10.64 -24.02 -0.33
CA ILE A 143 11.04 -22.70 0.16
C ILE A 143 10.70 -22.59 1.66
N SER A 144 9.53 -23.08 2.08
CA SER A 144 9.09 -23.08 3.48
C SER A 144 10.07 -23.77 4.42
N VAL A 145 10.53 -24.95 4.02
CA VAL A 145 11.43 -25.79 4.83
C VAL A 145 12.83 -25.16 4.96
N LYS A 146 13.25 -24.32 4.01
CA LYS A 146 14.62 -23.80 3.94
C LYS A 146 14.84 -22.48 4.67
N GLU A 147 13.79 -21.70 4.90
CA GLU A 147 13.91 -20.37 5.48
C GLU A 147 13.14 -20.22 6.80
N GLU A 148 12.59 -21.30 7.37
CA GLU A 148 11.84 -21.36 8.64
C GLU A 148 10.66 -20.36 8.77
N ALA A 149 10.43 -19.54 7.75
CA ALA A 149 9.55 -18.37 7.78
C ALA A 149 8.12 -18.66 7.27
N VAL A 150 7.86 -19.88 6.80
CA VAL A 150 6.59 -20.24 6.15
C VAL A 150 5.93 -21.38 6.90
N ASN A 151 5.23 -21.05 7.99
CA ASN A 151 4.23 -21.97 8.53
C ASN A 151 3.11 -22.16 7.50
N SER A 152 2.42 -23.30 7.53
CA SER A 152 1.34 -23.66 6.59
C SER A 152 0.17 -22.65 6.52
N LYS A 153 0.13 -21.64 7.40
CA LYS A 153 -0.82 -20.51 7.42
C LYS A 153 -0.27 -19.18 6.91
N THR A 154 1.01 -19.08 6.54
CA THR A 154 1.58 -17.80 6.10
C THR A 154 1.09 -17.42 4.71
N LYS A 155 0.67 -16.17 4.55
CA LYS A 155 0.28 -15.62 3.25
C LYS A 155 1.51 -15.40 2.37
N VAL A 156 1.48 -15.91 1.15
CA VAL A 156 2.54 -15.75 0.17
C VAL A 156 2.05 -14.83 -0.95
N THR A 157 2.83 -13.80 -1.27
CA THR A 157 2.55 -12.94 -2.42
C THR A 157 3.56 -13.24 -3.52
N ILE A 158 3.08 -13.58 -4.72
CA ILE A 158 3.90 -13.79 -5.91
C ILE A 158 3.75 -12.57 -6.82
N ALA A 159 4.85 -11.85 -7.03
CA ALA A 159 4.95 -10.70 -7.92
C ALA A 159 5.50 -11.15 -9.30
N LEU A 160 4.66 -11.05 -10.32
CA LEU A 160 4.97 -11.48 -11.70
C LEU A 160 5.16 -10.28 -12.65
N SER A 161 5.88 -10.50 -13.76
CA SER A 161 5.83 -9.57 -14.90
C SER A 161 4.45 -9.64 -15.59
N GLU A 162 4.00 -8.52 -16.17
CA GLU A 162 2.64 -8.36 -16.75
C GLU A 162 2.32 -9.36 -17.86
N LYS A 163 3.34 -9.95 -18.49
CA LYS A 163 3.19 -10.88 -19.63
C LYS A 163 2.59 -12.24 -19.25
N ASN A 164 2.49 -12.56 -17.96
CA ASN A 164 2.35 -13.95 -17.52
C ASN A 164 1.00 -14.27 -16.85
N LYS A 165 -0.10 -14.16 -17.61
CA LYS A 165 -1.48 -14.45 -17.13
C LYS A 165 -1.73 -15.93 -16.77
N ASN A 166 -0.97 -16.86 -17.36
CA ASN A 166 -1.19 -18.30 -17.17
C ASN A 166 -0.99 -18.75 -15.72
N ILE A 167 -0.02 -18.17 -15.00
CA ILE A 167 0.28 -18.52 -13.60
C ILE A 167 -0.86 -18.13 -12.67
N THR A 168 -1.56 -17.02 -12.94
CA THR A 168 -2.72 -16.64 -12.12
C THR A 168 -3.78 -17.74 -12.09
N ARG A 169 -4.00 -18.43 -13.22
CA ARG A 169 -4.92 -19.59 -13.29
C ARG A 169 -4.39 -20.77 -12.49
N VAL A 170 -3.08 -21.04 -12.54
CA VAL A 170 -2.42 -22.14 -11.83
C VAL A 170 -2.44 -21.93 -10.31
N VAL A 171 -2.32 -20.69 -9.84
CA VAL A 171 -2.22 -20.38 -8.40
C VAL A 171 -3.58 -20.17 -7.73
N ARG A 172 -4.63 -19.82 -8.48
CA ARG A 172 -5.94 -19.43 -7.94
C ARG A 172 -6.57 -20.43 -6.96
N ASN A 173 -6.22 -21.72 -7.07
CA ASN A 173 -6.72 -22.77 -6.16
C ASN A 173 -6.05 -22.77 -4.76
N LEU A 174 -4.94 -22.04 -4.57
CA LEU A 174 -4.20 -22.01 -3.32
C LEU A 174 -4.66 -20.82 -2.45
N ASN A 175 -5.37 -21.10 -1.36
CA ASN A 175 -5.98 -20.08 -0.49
C ASN A 175 -4.97 -19.10 0.14
N ASN A 176 -3.73 -19.55 0.35
CA ASN A 176 -2.70 -18.77 1.03
C ASN A 176 -1.83 -17.97 0.06
N VAL A 177 -2.04 -18.09 -1.25
CA VAL A 177 -1.17 -17.49 -2.27
C VAL A 177 -1.93 -16.44 -3.06
N THR A 178 -1.41 -15.21 -3.04
CA THR A 178 -1.93 -14.11 -3.85
C THR A 178 -0.96 -13.81 -4.97
N VAL A 179 -1.43 -13.79 -6.21
CA VAL A 179 -0.63 -13.40 -7.37
C VAL A 179 -0.97 -11.97 -7.75
N LEU A 180 0.04 -11.13 -7.89
CA LEU A 180 -0.09 -9.75 -8.34
C LEU A 180 0.94 -9.44 -9.42
N PRO A 181 0.61 -8.63 -10.43
CA PRO A 181 1.61 -8.01 -11.27
C PRO A 181 2.53 -7.14 -10.42
N PHE A 182 3.84 -7.09 -10.73
CA PHE A 182 4.81 -6.30 -9.99
C PHE A 182 4.40 -4.81 -9.90
N LYS A 183 3.82 -4.27 -10.97
CA LYS A 183 3.35 -2.88 -11.02
C LYS A 183 2.23 -2.57 -10.00
N ASN A 184 1.43 -3.59 -9.65
CA ASN A 184 0.32 -3.47 -8.70
C ASN A 184 0.74 -3.82 -7.26
N LEU A 185 2.03 -4.12 -7.05
CA LEU A 185 2.56 -4.38 -5.73
C LEU A 185 2.38 -3.13 -4.86
N ASN A 186 1.88 -3.32 -3.64
CA ASN A 186 1.59 -2.23 -2.72
C ASN A 186 2.19 -2.53 -1.34
N ALA A 187 2.42 -1.49 -0.54
CA ALA A 187 3.04 -1.65 0.78
C ALA A 187 2.22 -2.57 1.71
N HIS A 188 0.89 -2.53 1.59
CA HIS A 188 -0.05 -3.31 2.39
C HIS A 188 0.07 -4.82 2.15
N THR A 189 0.07 -5.24 0.89
CA THR A 189 0.18 -6.65 0.47
C THR A 189 1.54 -7.23 0.84
N VAL A 190 2.62 -6.48 0.60
CA VAL A 190 4.00 -6.87 0.96
C VAL A 190 4.15 -7.05 2.47
N PHE A 191 3.59 -6.14 3.27
CA PHE A 191 3.68 -6.21 4.73
C PHE A 191 2.86 -7.36 5.30
N LEU A 192 1.62 -7.57 4.82
CA LEU A 192 0.75 -8.65 5.30
C LEU A 192 1.18 -10.04 4.83
N SER A 193 1.90 -10.14 3.71
CA SER A 193 2.50 -11.42 3.31
C SER A 193 3.63 -11.79 4.24
N GLY A 194 3.65 -13.05 4.67
CA GLY A 194 4.79 -13.63 5.37
C GLY A 194 6.00 -13.64 4.45
N VAL A 195 5.82 -14.20 3.24
CA VAL A 195 6.86 -14.32 2.21
C VAL A 195 6.44 -13.65 0.91
N VAL A 196 7.38 -12.95 0.29
CA VAL A 196 7.21 -12.31 -1.01
C VAL A 196 8.13 -12.98 -2.01
N ILE A 197 7.55 -13.57 -3.04
CA ILE A 197 8.27 -14.18 -4.16
C ILE A 197 8.21 -13.23 -5.34
N VAL A 198 9.35 -12.84 -5.87
CA VAL A 198 9.46 -11.98 -7.05
C VAL A 198 10.05 -12.77 -8.20
N ASP A 199 9.43 -12.69 -9.36
CA ASP A 199 9.99 -13.25 -10.59
C ASP A 199 11.26 -12.49 -11.01
N LYS A 200 12.29 -13.20 -11.45
CA LYS A 200 13.58 -12.61 -11.82
C LYS A 200 13.44 -11.55 -12.93
N ASP A 201 12.58 -11.82 -13.92
CA ASP A 201 12.32 -10.90 -15.02
C ASP A 201 11.64 -9.61 -14.53
N ALA A 202 10.68 -9.75 -13.62
CA ALA A 202 10.00 -8.60 -13.01
C ALA A 202 10.97 -7.74 -12.18
N PHE A 203 11.92 -8.37 -11.50
CA PHE A 203 12.93 -7.67 -10.73
C PHE A 203 13.89 -6.87 -11.63
N ALA A 204 14.26 -7.43 -12.78
CA ALA A 204 15.15 -6.77 -13.76
C ALA A 204 14.51 -5.49 -14.34
N GLU A 205 13.22 -5.52 -14.68
CA GLU A 205 12.48 -4.35 -15.18
C GLU A 205 12.46 -3.17 -14.21
N VAL A 206 12.58 -3.45 -12.92
CA VAL A 206 12.47 -2.45 -11.85
C VAL A 206 13.83 -1.85 -11.54
N SER A 207 14.88 -2.65 -11.64
CA SER A 207 16.26 -2.17 -11.57
C SER A 207 16.59 -1.25 -12.76
N SER A 208 16.08 -1.56 -13.96
CA SER A 208 16.33 -0.78 -15.18
C SER A 208 15.53 0.52 -15.28
N LYS A 209 14.42 0.64 -14.54
CA LYS A 209 13.64 1.88 -14.41
C LYS A 209 14.07 2.64 -13.15
N PRO A 210 15.13 3.49 -13.20
CA PRO A 210 15.35 4.42 -12.10
C PRO A 210 14.11 5.28 -11.98
N THR A 211 13.42 5.19 -10.85
CA THR A 211 12.28 6.05 -10.53
C THR A 211 12.60 7.47 -10.97
N GLU A 212 11.79 8.07 -11.85
CA GLU A 212 12.00 9.40 -12.44
C GLU A 212 12.25 10.50 -11.38
N PHE A 213 11.88 10.21 -10.13
CA PHE A 213 12.20 10.98 -8.93
C PHE A 213 13.69 11.10 -8.62
N SER A 214 14.52 10.06 -8.79
CA SER A 214 15.97 10.17 -8.54
C SER A 214 16.59 11.17 -9.52
N LYS A 215 16.23 11.08 -10.81
CA LYS A 215 16.66 12.02 -11.85
C LYS A 215 16.19 13.45 -11.57
N LYS A 216 14.98 13.65 -11.04
CA LYS A 216 14.44 15.00 -10.72
C LYS A 216 15.09 15.61 -9.46
N VAL A 217 15.41 14.79 -8.45
CA VAL A 217 16.11 15.20 -7.22
C VAL A 217 17.60 15.45 -7.47
N GLU A 218 18.24 14.68 -8.35
CA GLU A 218 19.62 14.93 -8.80
C GLU A 218 19.70 16.20 -9.64
N LYS A 219 18.76 16.41 -10.58
CA LYS A 219 18.70 17.66 -11.36
C LYS A 219 18.46 18.89 -10.47
N SER A 220 17.61 18.80 -9.43
CA SER A 220 17.39 19.92 -8.50
C SER A 220 18.59 20.18 -7.58
N LYS A 221 19.31 19.13 -7.13
CA LYS A 221 20.57 19.27 -6.38
C LYS A 221 21.72 19.85 -7.22
N VAL A 222 21.79 19.50 -8.50
CA VAL A 222 22.78 20.07 -9.43
C VAL A 222 22.47 21.55 -9.68
N GLN A 223 21.20 21.88 -9.93
CA GLN A 223 20.77 23.27 -10.11
C GLN A 223 21.03 24.13 -8.87
N SER A 224 20.76 23.63 -7.65
CA SER A 224 21.03 24.38 -6.42
C SER A 224 22.53 24.59 -6.17
N LYS A 225 23.38 23.60 -6.47
CA LYS A 225 24.86 23.74 -6.43
C LYS A 225 25.37 24.75 -7.46
N THR A 226 24.85 24.75 -8.68
CA THR A 226 25.24 25.71 -9.73
C THR A 226 24.80 27.14 -9.38
N VAL A 227 23.61 27.30 -8.78
CA VAL A 227 23.12 28.59 -8.29
C VAL A 227 23.97 29.11 -7.13
N LEU A 228 24.34 28.25 -6.18
CA LEU A 228 25.25 28.60 -5.08
C LEU A 228 26.63 29.03 -5.60
N LYS A 229 27.19 28.31 -6.58
CA LYS A 229 28.49 28.61 -7.20
C LYS A 229 28.49 29.96 -7.93
N LYS A 230 27.43 30.25 -8.70
CA LYS A 230 27.23 31.58 -9.33
C LYS A 230 27.08 32.70 -8.29
N LYS A 231 26.37 32.46 -7.18
CA LYS A 231 26.19 33.46 -6.11
C LYS A 231 27.51 33.77 -5.38
N THR A 232 28.37 32.78 -5.18
CA THR A 232 29.71 32.96 -4.62
C THR A 232 30.66 33.70 -5.56
N GLU A 233 30.64 33.40 -6.86
CA GLU A 233 31.46 34.10 -7.87
C GLU A 233 31.04 35.58 -8.02
N MET A 234 29.73 35.85 -7.98
CA MET A 234 29.19 37.21 -8.05
C MET A 234 29.56 38.05 -6.81
N LYS A 235 29.56 37.44 -5.61
CA LYS A 235 30.04 38.07 -4.37
C LYS A 235 31.55 38.35 -4.36
N MET A 236 32.37 37.52 -5.01
CA MET A 236 33.81 37.77 -5.14
C MET A 236 34.11 38.92 -6.12
N LYS A 237 33.34 39.05 -7.21
CA LYS A 237 33.47 40.17 -8.15
C LYS A 237 33.07 41.51 -7.53
N THR A 238 32.01 41.56 -6.72
CA THR A 238 31.59 42.80 -6.03
C THR A 238 32.54 43.22 -4.92
N LYS A 239 33.27 42.27 -4.28
CA LYS A 239 34.34 42.59 -3.31
C LYS A 239 35.58 43.17 -3.98
N LYS A 240 35.95 42.73 -5.18
CA LYS A 240 37.09 43.27 -5.94
C LYS A 240 36.82 44.67 -6.51
N GLY A 241 35.57 45.01 -6.81
CA GLY A 241 35.18 46.34 -7.33
C GLY A 241 35.04 47.45 -6.28
N LYS A 242 35.19 47.17 -4.98
CA LYS A 242 35.08 48.16 -3.89
C LYS A 242 36.41 48.73 -3.39
N VAL A 243 37.53 48.36 -4.01
CA VAL A 243 38.86 48.91 -3.69
C VAL A 243 39.27 49.81 -4.84
N THR A 244 38.82 51.08 -4.82
CA THR A 244 39.49 52.28 -5.40
C THR A 244 38.52 53.46 -5.46
N LYS A 245 38.74 54.42 -4.55
CA LYS A 245 38.73 55.89 -4.77
C LYS A 245 38.94 56.57 -3.40
N LYS A 246 40.21 56.79 -3.06
CA LYS A 246 40.66 58.05 -2.47
C LYS A 246 40.92 58.99 -3.65
#